data_AF-A0A351LGY8-F1
#
_entry.id   AF-A0A351LGY8-F1
#
_cell.length_a   1.000
_cell.length_b   1.000
_cell.length_c   1.000
_cell.angle_alpha   90.00
_cell.angle_beta   90.00
_cell.angle_gamma   90.00
#
_symmetry.space_group_name_H-M   'P 1'
#
loop_
_entity.id
_entity.type
_entity.pdbx_description
1 polymer ?
#
loop_
_entity_poly.entity_id
_entity_poly.type
_entity_poly.pdbx_seq_one_letter_code
_entity_poly.pdbx_strand_id
1 'polypeptide(L)'
;MGTGTVNFQGWLRLEGMAEYSPIVDLLNKVTANASPTITLNLKELQFLNSSGINMLSKFVIDVRKKKTVQLVVKGSEVIPWQSRSLKNLQRLMPDLKLEFE
;
A
#
# COMPACT_ATOMS: atom_id res chain seq x y z
N MET A 1 7.58 -20.45 0.82
CA MET A 1 7.59 -19.26 -0.06
C MET A 1 7.53 -18.04 0.85
N GLY A 2 8.48 -17.10 0.72
CA GLY A 2 8.54 -15.94 1.62
C GLY A 2 7.40 -14.95 1.33
N THR A 3 6.80 -14.41 2.39
CA THR A 3 5.88 -13.27 2.32
C THR A 3 6.58 -12.04 2.89
N GLY A 4 6.52 -10.91 2.18
CA GLY A 4 7.05 -9.64 2.66
C GLY A 4 5.92 -8.81 3.26
N THR A 5 6.06 -8.35 4.52
CA THR A 5 5.07 -7.43 5.12
C THR A 5 5.70 -6.09 5.40
N VAL A 6 5.06 -5.02 4.93
CA VAL A 6 5.43 -3.64 5.23
C VAL A 6 4.36 -3.04 6.13
N ASN A 7 4.75 -2.67 7.35
CA ASN A 7 3.84 -2.08 8.33
C ASN A 7 3.89 -0.55 8.26
N PHE A 8 2.72 0.06 8.15
CA PHE A 8 2.51 1.50 8.23
C PHE A 8 1.72 1.80 9.50
N GLN A 9 2.25 2.69 10.33
CA GLN A 9 1.68 3.00 11.64
C GLN A 9 1.77 4.50 11.93
N GLY A 10 0.85 5.03 12.73
CA GLY A 10 0.83 6.43 13.16
C GLY A 10 0.24 7.38 12.12
N TRP A 11 0.87 8.54 11.93
CA TRP A 11 0.41 9.60 11.01
C TRP A 11 1.45 9.87 9.95
N LEU A 12 1.02 9.96 8.70
CA LEU A 12 1.92 10.22 7.58
C LEU A 12 1.39 11.41 6.77
N ARG A 13 2.02 12.56 7.01
CA ARG A 13 1.58 13.89 6.52
C ARG A 13 2.75 14.66 5.88
N LEU A 14 3.43 14.03 4.94
CA LEU A 14 4.54 14.63 4.22
C LEU A 14 4.04 15.67 3.18
N GLU A 15 4.76 16.78 3.03
CA GLU A 15 4.41 17.92 2.18
C GLU A 15 4.79 17.67 0.71
N GLY A 16 4.03 16.76 0.08
CA GLY A 16 4.11 16.51 -1.36
C GLY A 16 4.79 15.20 -1.73
N MET A 17 4.67 14.82 -3.01
CA MET A 17 5.06 13.49 -3.50
C MET A 17 6.56 13.19 -3.37
N ALA A 18 7.42 14.22 -3.43
CA ALA A 18 8.87 14.03 -3.38
C ALA A 18 9.33 13.50 -2.01
N GLU A 19 8.69 13.94 -0.93
CA GLU A 19 9.02 13.50 0.43
C GLU A 19 8.68 12.04 0.68
N TYR A 20 7.78 11.47 -0.13
CA TYR A 20 7.46 10.04 -0.09
C TYR A 20 8.50 9.14 -0.77
N SER A 21 9.52 9.70 -1.43
CA SER A 21 10.53 8.91 -2.17
C SER A 21 11.15 7.78 -1.33
N PRO A 22 11.56 8.01 -0.06
CA PRO A 22 12.14 6.93 0.76
C PRO A 22 11.18 5.76 1.00
N ILE A 23 9.87 6.03 1.09
CA ILE A 23 8.83 5.01 1.25
C ILE A 23 8.65 4.24 -0.06
N VAL A 24 8.61 4.95 -1.19
CA VAL A 24 8.53 4.33 -2.53
C VAL A 24 9.73 3.42 -2.78
N ASP A 25 10.93 3.86 -2.41
CA ASP A 25 12.15 3.07 -2.57
C ASP A 25 12.13 1.80 -1.71
N LEU A 26 11.63 1.88 -0.47
CA LEU A 26 11.41 0.71 0.37
C LEU A 26 10.44 -0.28 -0.30
N LEU A 27 9.27 0.21 -0.74
CA LEU A 27 8.27 -0.62 -1.39
C LEU A 27 8.78 -1.27 -2.70
N ASN A 28 9.59 -0.54 -3.47
CA ASN A 28 10.25 -1.04 -4.67
C ASN A 28 11.27 -2.15 -4.36
N LYS A 29 12.06 -2.01 -3.29
CA LYS A 29 12.99 -3.07 -2.85
C LYS A 29 12.25 -4.33 -2.43
N VAL A 30 11.15 -4.20 -1.67
CA VAL A 30 10.34 -5.34 -1.25
C VAL A 30 9.74 -6.07 -2.46
N THR A 31 9.28 -5.33 -3.47
CA THR A 31 8.75 -5.92 -4.71
C THR A 31 9.80 -6.46 -5.68
N ALA A 32 11.08 -6.07 -5.53
CA ALA A 32 12.18 -6.60 -6.35
C ALA A 32 12.69 -7.95 -5.86
N ASN A 33 12.57 -8.25 -4.56
CA ASN A 33 13.10 -9.46 -3.93
C ASN A 33 12.28 -10.74 -4.21
N ALA A 34 11.54 -10.80 -5.33
CA ALA A 34 10.82 -11.97 -5.85
C ALA A 34 9.85 -12.68 -4.87
N SER A 35 9.40 -12.02 -3.81
CA SER A 35 8.35 -12.59 -2.94
C SER A 35 7.05 -12.65 -3.73
N PRO A 36 6.44 -13.85 -3.90
CA PRO A 36 5.22 -13.98 -4.70
C PRO A 36 4.04 -13.25 -4.06
N THR A 37 4.12 -12.92 -2.78
CA THR A 37 3.07 -12.19 -2.06
C THR A 37 3.67 -11.13 -1.15
N ILE A 38 3.12 -9.92 -1.24
CA ILE A 38 3.49 -8.76 -0.42
C ILE A 38 2.25 -8.26 0.29
N THR A 39 2.39 -7.96 1.58
CA THR A 39 1.33 -7.40 2.42
C THR A 39 1.67 -5.97 2.80
N LEU A 40 0.79 -5.02 2.48
CA LEU A 40 0.80 -3.68 3.06
C LEU A 40 -0.14 -3.69 4.27
N ASN A 41 0.41 -3.60 5.46
CA ASN A 41 -0.38 -3.52 6.68
C ASN A 41 -0.55 -2.05 7.09
N LEU A 42 -1.76 -1.52 6.87
CA LEU A 42 -2.13 -0.13 7.14
C LEU A 42 -3.02 -0.01 8.37
N LYS A 43 -3.32 -1.10 9.08
CA LYS A 43 -4.29 -1.13 10.20
C LYS A 43 -4.01 -0.08 11.27
N GLU A 44 -2.75 0.25 11.50
CA GLU A 44 -2.33 1.22 12.51
C GLU A 44 -2.03 2.63 11.92
N LEU A 45 -2.24 2.83 10.62
CA LEU A 45 -2.01 4.12 9.95
C LEU A 45 -3.25 5.02 10.12
N GLN A 46 -3.23 5.78 11.21
CA GLN A 46 -4.29 6.68 11.65
C GLN A 46 -4.59 7.79 10.63
N PHE A 47 -3.57 8.23 9.89
CA PHE A 47 -3.74 9.29 8.90
C PHE A 47 -2.78 9.16 7.73
N LEU A 48 -3.30 9.45 6.54
CA LEU A 48 -2.54 9.59 5.31
C LEU A 48 -3.12 10.76 4.50
N ASN A 49 -2.29 11.72 4.11
CA ASN A 49 -2.74 12.84 3.29
C ASN A 49 -2.94 12.44 1.80
N SER A 50 -3.50 13.35 1.00
CA SER A 50 -3.79 13.12 -0.42
C SER A 50 -2.55 12.72 -1.24
N SER A 51 -1.39 13.32 -0.96
CA SER A 51 -0.12 12.94 -1.60
C SER A 51 0.26 11.50 -1.27
N GLY A 52 0.06 11.05 -0.04
CA GLY A 52 0.31 9.66 0.35
C GLY A 52 -0.64 8.66 -0.30
N ILE A 53 -1.92 9.02 -0.43
CA ILE A 53 -2.89 8.20 -1.16
C ILE A 53 -2.51 8.08 -2.64
N ASN A 54 -2.06 9.18 -3.25
CA ASN A 54 -1.55 9.18 -4.62
C ASN A 54 -0.28 8.31 -4.76
N MET A 55 0.61 8.34 -3.76
CA MET A 55 1.78 7.46 -3.72
C MET A 55 1.37 5.98 -3.70
N LEU A 56 0.47 5.58 -2.79
CA LEU A 56 -0.04 4.19 -2.73
C LEU A 56 -0.72 3.79 -4.04
N SER A 57 -1.49 4.68 -4.65
CA SER A 57 -2.17 4.43 -5.92
C SER A 57 -1.18 4.16 -7.06
N LYS A 58 -0.11 4.97 -7.15
CA LYS A 58 0.97 4.75 -8.13
C LYS A 58 1.70 3.43 -7.89
N PHE A 59 2.03 3.14 -6.64
CA PHE A 59 2.66 1.88 -6.26
C PHE A 59 1.84 0.66 -6.68
N VAL A 60 0.53 0.65 -6.39
CA VAL A 60 -0.38 -0.44 -6.78
C VAL A 60 -0.42 -0.63 -8.31
N ILE A 61 -0.48 0.47 -9.07
CA ILE A 61 -0.44 0.42 -10.54
C ILE A 61 0.87 -0.20 -11.03
N ASP A 62 2.00 0.16 -10.42
CA ASP A 62 3.32 -0.35 -10.84
C ASP A 62 3.51 -1.82 -10.45
N VAL A 63 3.02 -2.27 -9.30
CA VAL A 63 2.99 -3.69 -8.93
C VAL A 63 2.14 -4.49 -9.90
N ARG A 64 0.95 -3.99 -10.26
CA ARG A 64 0.06 -4.65 -11.24
C ARG A 64 0.77 -4.88 -12.58
N LYS A 65 1.61 -3.95 -13.05
CA LYS A 65 2.38 -4.09 -14.29
C LYS A 65 3.40 -5.23 -14.22
N LYS A 66 3.91 -5.58 -13.03
CA LYS A 66 4.89 -6.66 -12.86
C LYS A 66 4.29 -8.05 -13.09
N LYS A 67 2.98 -8.26 -12.87
CA LYS A 67 2.23 -9.52 -13.04
C LYS A 67 2.74 -10.73 -12.25
N THR A 68 3.82 -10.60 -11.48
CA THR A 68 4.49 -11.67 -10.74
C THR A 68 4.29 -11.59 -9.23
N VAL A 69 3.59 -10.55 -8.75
CA VAL A 69 3.44 -10.22 -7.33
C VAL A 69 1.96 -10.14 -6.98
N GLN A 70 1.52 -10.98 -6.06
CA GLN A 70 0.22 -10.83 -5.39
C GLN A 70 0.33 -9.75 -4.32
N LEU A 71 -0.53 -8.74 -4.39
CA LEU A 71 -0.62 -7.71 -3.35
C LEU A 71 -1.79 -8.01 -2.41
N VAL A 72 -1.51 -7.95 -1.11
CA VAL A 72 -2.48 -7.97 -0.02
C VAL A 72 -2.42 -6.63 0.68
N VAL A 73 -3.57 -6.03 0.96
CA VAL A 73 -3.68 -4.79 1.74
C VAL A 73 -4.55 -5.07 2.95
N LYS A 74 -4.00 -4.83 4.15
CA LYS A 74 -4.75 -4.91 5.41
C LYS A 74 -5.10 -3.52 5.87
N GLY A 75 -6.38 -3.25 6.02
CA GLY A 75 -6.92 -2.01 6.57
C GLY A 75 -7.74 -2.26 7.83
N SER A 76 -8.13 -1.18 8.48
CA SER A 76 -9.01 -1.18 9.63
C SER A 76 -10.37 -0.58 9.28
N GLU A 77 -11.44 -1.20 9.78
CA GLU A 77 -12.80 -0.65 9.66
C GLU A 77 -13.01 0.62 10.48
N VAL A 78 -12.25 0.80 11.56
CA VAL A 78 -12.40 1.95 12.46
C VAL A 78 -11.71 3.22 11.97
N ILE A 79 -10.79 3.13 10.99
CA ILE A 79 -10.06 4.29 10.45
C ILE A 79 -10.78 4.81 9.18
N PRO A 80 -11.45 5.98 9.23
CA PRO A 80 -12.43 6.37 8.20
C PRO A 80 -11.86 6.47 6.78
N TRP A 81 -10.63 6.97 6.63
CA TRP A 81 -10.02 7.18 5.32
C TRP A 81 -9.75 5.85 4.59
N GLN A 82 -9.57 4.75 5.33
CA GLN A 82 -9.18 3.44 4.80
C GLN A 82 -10.32 2.78 4.04
N SER A 83 -11.54 2.84 4.60
CA SER A 83 -12.74 2.26 3.99
C SER A 83 -12.95 2.71 2.54
N ARG A 84 -12.75 4.01 2.24
CA ARG A 84 -12.89 4.58 0.90
C ARG A 84 -11.63 4.42 0.07
N SER A 85 -10.47 4.74 0.63
CA SER A 85 -9.24 4.83 -0.15
C SER A 85 -8.69 3.45 -0.52
N LEU A 86 -8.75 2.47 0.37
CA LEU A 86 -8.24 1.12 0.08
C LEU A 86 -9.13 0.38 -0.94
N LYS A 87 -10.45 0.62 -0.90
CA LYS A 87 -11.35 0.14 -1.96
C LYS A 87 -11.02 0.72 -3.34
N ASN A 88 -10.53 1.97 -3.39
CA ASN A 88 -10.06 2.54 -4.65
C ASN A 88 -8.78 1.86 -5.15
N LEU A 89 -7.89 1.39 -4.27
CA LEU A 89 -6.72 0.61 -4.68
C LEU A 89 -7.13 -0.70 -5.36
N GLN A 90 -8.16 -1.38 -4.84
CA GLN A 90 -8.72 -2.58 -5.47
C GLN A 90 -9.30 -2.30 -6.87
N ARG A 91 -9.84 -1.11 -7.12
CA ARG A 91 -10.28 -0.72 -8.48
C ARG A 91 -9.10 -0.57 -9.45
N LEU A 92 -7.94 -0.12 -8.96
CA LEU A 92 -6.71 0.02 -9.76
C LEU A 92 -6.03 -1.33 -10.03
N MET A 93 -6.22 -2.31 -9.15
CA MET A 93 -5.70 -3.68 -9.27
C MET A 93 -6.78 -4.67 -8.79
N PRO A 94 -7.66 -5.17 -9.68
CA PRO A 94 -8.80 -6.00 -9.28
C PRO A 94 -8.45 -7.30 -8.54
N ASP A 95 -7.26 -7.84 -8.77
CA ASP A 95 -6.68 -9.02 -8.13
C ASP A 95 -6.02 -8.74 -6.78
N LEU A 96 -5.98 -7.48 -6.34
CA LEU A 96 -5.54 -7.09 -4.99
C LEU A 96 -6.50 -7.67 -3.95
N LYS A 97 -5.95 -8.37 -2.96
CA LYS A 97 -6.71 -8.86 -1.81
C LYS A 97 -6.79 -7.77 -0.75
N LEU A 98 -7.99 -7.31 -0.46
CA LEU A 98 -8.26 -6.31 0.57
C LEU A 98 -8.89 -7.00 1.78
N GLU A 99 -8.20 -6.93 2.91
CA GLU A 99 -8.64 -7.47 4.19
C GLU A 99 -8.91 -6.31 5.15
N PHE A 100 -10.13 -6.23 5.69
CA PHE A 100 -10.46 -5.31 6.77
C PHE A 100 -10.56 -6.10 8.08
N GLU A 101 -10.06 -5.50 9.15
CA GLU A 101 -10.17 -5.98 10.53
C GLU A 101 -10.70 -4.87 11.46
#